data_AF-A0A6P0X5K3-F1
#
_entry.id   AF-A0A6P0X5K3-F1
#
_cell.length_a   1.000
_cell.length_b   1.000
_cell.length_c   1.000
_cell.angle_alpha   90.00
_cell.angle_beta   90.00
_cell.angle_gamma   90.00
#
_symmetry.space_group_name_H-M   'P 1'
#
loop_
_entity.id
_entity.type
_entity.pdbx_description
1 polymer ?
#
loop_
_entity_poly.entity_id
_entity_poly.type
_entity_poly.pdbx_seq_one_letter_code
_entity_poly.pdbx_strand_id
1 'polypeptide(L)'
;KNLVFGYGSTVGVMAGILATCGMGDKIIMPRNIHQCAIAGLVLSGAIPVFVNPEYDPGAYLANSITPASLARALKQHPDTKAVMIVYPTYHGVCGDIEAIAQLTHQHNIPLLVDEAHGAHFAFHPELPISALAAGADLAVQSTHKVLGAMTQASMLHLQGNRIDAQKLSQALQLLQSTSPSYLLLASLDAARQQMALYGEKLMSRTLQLATQARNQISQITNLSVLEAANTPGFRALDDTRLTVKVSDLGLSGFEVDQVFHQQLGVTAELPTLPNLTFLISLGSTEEDIEQLVQAFTKITQDDYLSQITGSLQDLLGKWSEQLLFIHPSSFIICPALSPREAFFAPTETIPVEKTSDRICAEFVCPYPPGIPALMPGEMINPAAIEYLQQVLILGGEITGCSDPSLRTLKVVREWGI
;
A
#
# COMPACT_ATOMS: atom_id res chain seq x y z
N LYS A 1 9.77 18.74 17.31
CA LYS A 1 8.98 17.93 16.37
C LYS A 1 8.03 18.89 15.66
N ASN A 2 8.16 19.04 14.34
CA ASN A 2 7.25 19.90 13.59
C ASN A 2 6.12 19.00 13.07
N LEU A 3 4.90 19.22 13.56
CA LEU A 3 3.69 18.64 13.01
C LEU A 3 3.23 19.57 11.88
N VAL A 4 3.08 19.04 10.67
CA VAL A 4 2.50 19.81 9.57
C VAL A 4 1.25 19.11 9.08
N PHE A 5 0.16 19.88 8.98
CA PHE A 5 -1.14 19.40 8.54
C PHE A 5 -1.10 19.09 7.04
N GLY A 6 -1.63 17.93 6.64
CA GLY A 6 -1.70 17.49 5.24
C GLY A 6 -3.14 17.27 4.77
N TYR A 7 -3.44 17.72 3.54
CA TYR A 7 -4.66 17.34 2.81
C TYR A 7 -4.45 15.97 2.17
N GLY A 8 -4.60 14.93 2.98
CA GLY A 8 -4.30 13.55 2.63
C GLY A 8 -2.80 13.25 2.60
N SER A 9 -2.45 12.01 2.91
CA SER A 9 -1.06 11.53 2.92
C SER A 9 -0.40 11.63 1.54
N THR A 10 -1.19 11.67 0.47
CA THR A 10 -0.75 12.02 -0.89
C THR A 10 0.10 13.28 -0.90
N VAL A 11 -0.37 14.37 -0.29
CA VAL A 11 0.37 15.65 -0.24
C VAL A 11 1.62 15.51 0.62
N GLY A 12 1.53 14.81 1.75
CA GLY A 12 2.68 14.62 2.64
C GLY A 12 3.83 13.86 1.97
N VAL A 13 3.51 12.78 1.25
CA VAL A 13 4.50 11.98 0.51
C VAL A 13 5.12 12.80 -0.62
N MET A 14 4.31 13.48 -1.43
CA MET A 14 4.83 14.34 -2.51
C MET A 14 5.72 15.47 -1.96
N ALA A 15 5.33 16.09 -0.85
CA ALA A 15 6.11 17.14 -0.22
C ALA A 15 7.44 16.61 0.34
N GLY A 16 7.44 15.42 0.94
CA GLY A 16 8.67 14.77 1.42
C GLY A 16 9.67 14.53 0.30
N ILE A 17 9.20 14.03 -0.86
CA ILE A 17 10.04 13.82 -2.05
C ILE A 17 10.54 15.17 -2.60
N LEU A 18 9.65 16.14 -2.81
CA LEU A 18 10.03 17.47 -3.33
C LEU A 18 11.02 18.24 -2.44
N ALA A 19 10.92 18.06 -1.13
CA ALA A 19 11.81 18.72 -0.18
C ALA A 19 13.22 18.11 -0.14
N THR A 20 13.37 16.85 -0.56
CA THR A 20 14.60 16.07 -0.43
C THR A 20 15.33 15.83 -1.75
N CYS A 21 14.61 15.67 -2.85
CA CYS A 21 15.15 15.33 -4.16
C CYS A 21 14.79 16.39 -5.21
N GLY A 22 15.78 16.79 -6.01
CA GLY A 22 15.59 17.61 -7.20
C GLY A 22 15.62 16.81 -8.50
N MET A 23 15.66 17.53 -9.62
CA MET A 23 15.76 16.95 -10.96
C MET A 23 17.03 16.08 -11.08
N GLY A 24 16.85 14.82 -11.48
CA GLY A 24 17.96 13.87 -11.68
C GLY A 24 18.52 13.24 -10.40
N ASP A 25 18.12 13.70 -9.21
CA ASP A 25 18.53 13.09 -7.96
C ASP A 25 17.92 11.69 -7.82
N LYS A 26 18.70 10.72 -7.33
CA LYS A 26 18.24 9.34 -7.13
C LYS A 26 17.59 9.17 -5.77
N ILE A 27 16.46 8.48 -5.75
CA ILE A 27 15.75 8.08 -4.53
C ILE A 27 15.49 6.58 -4.57
N ILE A 28 15.94 5.87 -3.53
CA ILE A 28 15.65 4.43 -3.41
C ILE A 28 14.26 4.27 -2.79
N MET A 29 13.43 3.42 -3.37
CA MET A 29 12.08 3.15 -2.87
C MET A 29 11.62 1.73 -3.20
N PRO A 30 10.67 1.15 -2.44
CA PRO A 30 10.17 -0.17 -2.77
C PRO A 30 9.30 -0.14 -4.04
N ARG A 31 9.24 -1.25 -4.80
CA ARG A 31 8.43 -1.29 -6.04
C ARG A 31 6.92 -1.20 -5.79
N ASN A 32 6.47 -1.49 -4.57
CA ASN A 32 5.07 -1.47 -4.16
C ASN A 32 4.63 -0.14 -3.50
N ILE A 33 5.29 0.97 -3.83
CA ILE A 33 4.87 2.32 -3.41
C ILE A 33 3.46 2.66 -3.91
N HIS A 34 2.79 3.56 -3.19
CA HIS A 34 1.52 4.13 -3.62
C HIS A 34 1.72 5.12 -4.79
N GLN A 35 0.70 5.25 -5.65
CA GLN A 35 0.71 6.14 -6.83
C GLN A 35 1.13 7.61 -6.52
N CYS A 36 0.87 8.10 -5.30
CA CYS A 36 1.27 9.45 -4.90
C CYS A 36 2.79 9.65 -4.85
N ALA A 37 3.56 8.59 -4.56
CA ALA A 37 5.01 8.66 -4.59
C ALA A 37 5.50 8.90 -6.02
N ILE A 38 4.88 8.25 -7.02
CA ILE A 38 5.20 8.50 -8.43
C ILE A 38 4.79 9.91 -8.85
N ALA A 39 3.65 10.41 -8.40
CA ALA A 39 3.30 11.82 -8.61
C ALA A 39 4.39 12.75 -8.04
N GLY A 40 4.95 12.43 -6.86
CA GLY A 40 6.11 13.12 -6.28
C GLY A 40 7.36 13.05 -7.16
N LEU A 41 7.65 11.91 -7.80
CA LEU A 41 8.74 11.75 -8.77
C LEU A 41 8.51 12.60 -10.02
N VAL A 42 7.29 12.61 -10.57
CA VAL A 42 6.92 13.46 -11.72
C VAL A 42 7.15 14.93 -11.38
N LEU A 43 6.69 15.39 -10.21
CA LEU A 43 6.80 16.78 -9.79
C LEU A 43 8.25 17.22 -9.51
N SER A 44 9.01 16.39 -8.80
CA SER A 44 10.42 16.68 -8.44
C SER A 44 11.40 16.49 -9.60
N GLY A 45 11.10 15.56 -10.52
CA GLY A 45 12.06 15.07 -11.51
C GLY A 45 13.09 14.10 -10.92
N ALA A 46 12.87 13.59 -9.70
CA ALA A 46 13.73 12.58 -9.09
C ALA A 46 13.64 11.25 -9.84
N ILE A 47 14.75 10.51 -9.85
CA ILE A 47 14.88 9.21 -10.53
C ILE A 47 14.72 8.09 -9.51
N PRO A 48 13.70 7.23 -9.62
CA PRO A 48 13.52 6.12 -8.69
C PRO A 48 14.57 5.02 -8.94
N VAL A 49 15.11 4.49 -7.86
CA VAL A 49 15.83 3.22 -7.82
C VAL A 49 14.96 2.23 -7.05
N PHE A 50 14.27 1.36 -7.78
CA PHE A 50 13.34 0.43 -7.15
C PHE A 50 14.05 -0.76 -6.50
N VAL A 51 13.61 -1.09 -5.29
CA VAL A 51 13.96 -2.33 -4.60
C VAL A 51 12.71 -3.18 -4.47
N ASN A 52 12.78 -4.43 -4.87
CA ASN A 52 11.64 -5.34 -4.73
C ASN A 52 11.49 -5.74 -3.26
N PRO A 53 10.28 -5.59 -2.68
CA PRO A 53 9.98 -6.19 -1.38
C PRO A 53 10.06 -7.70 -1.46
N GLU A 54 10.30 -8.34 -0.31
CA GLU A 54 10.24 -9.80 -0.21
C GLU A 54 8.80 -10.28 -0.42
N TYR A 55 8.62 -11.41 -1.09
CA TYR A 55 7.31 -11.98 -1.39
C TYR A 55 7.12 -13.28 -0.64
N ASP A 56 5.99 -13.42 0.06
CA ASP A 56 5.58 -14.65 0.71
C ASP A 56 4.62 -15.41 -0.23
N PRO A 57 5.04 -16.53 -0.83
CA PRO A 57 4.17 -17.32 -1.71
C PRO A 57 3.09 -18.10 -0.95
N GLY A 58 3.27 -18.37 0.35
CA GLY A 58 2.27 -19.07 1.17
C GLY A 58 1.11 -18.15 1.56
N ALA A 59 1.43 -16.90 1.90
CA ALA A 59 0.44 -15.88 2.25
C ALA A 59 0.02 -15.00 1.06
N TYR A 60 0.66 -15.17 -0.10
CA TYR A 60 0.44 -14.41 -1.34
C TYR A 60 0.52 -12.89 -1.17
N LEU A 61 1.47 -12.42 -0.39
CA LEU A 61 1.61 -11.01 -0.06
C LEU A 61 3.05 -10.52 -0.16
N ALA A 62 3.19 -9.25 -0.53
CA ALA A 62 4.45 -8.54 -0.44
C ALA A 62 4.69 -8.08 1.01
N ASN A 63 5.82 -8.50 1.56
CA ASN A 63 6.36 -8.01 2.82
C ASN A 63 7.01 -6.63 2.61
N SER A 64 7.94 -6.24 3.49
CA SER A 64 8.78 -5.06 3.32
C SER A 64 10.07 -5.37 2.54
N ILE A 65 10.85 -4.34 2.23
CA ILE A 65 12.24 -4.50 1.80
C ILE A 65 13.12 -4.90 2.99
N THR A 66 14.31 -5.44 2.72
CA THR A 66 15.25 -5.87 3.75
C THR A 66 16.42 -4.89 3.89
N PRO A 67 17.06 -4.80 5.07
CA PRO A 67 18.31 -4.07 5.22
C PRO A 67 19.38 -4.55 4.22
N ALA A 68 19.41 -5.85 3.90
CA ALA A 68 20.33 -6.44 2.93
C ALA A 68 20.03 -6.00 1.49
N SER A 69 18.77 -5.92 1.07
CA SER A 69 18.42 -5.41 -0.26
C SER A 69 18.71 -3.92 -0.39
N LEU A 70 18.44 -3.14 0.66
CA LEU A 70 18.78 -1.71 0.70
C LEU A 70 20.31 -1.47 0.67
N ALA A 71 21.09 -2.24 1.43
CA ALA A 71 22.56 -2.11 1.43
C ALA A 71 23.16 -2.38 0.04
N ARG A 72 22.62 -3.36 -0.68
CA ARG A 72 23.02 -3.62 -2.08
C ARG A 72 22.68 -2.43 -2.99
N ALA A 73 21.48 -1.88 -2.87
CA ALA A 73 21.05 -0.73 -3.68
C ALA A 73 21.90 0.52 -3.40
N LEU A 74 22.18 0.83 -2.13
CA LEU A 74 23.06 1.96 -1.74
C LEU A 74 24.49 1.79 -2.25
N LYS A 75 25.02 0.55 -2.26
CA LYS A 75 26.32 0.25 -2.84
C LYS A 75 26.37 0.47 -4.35
N GLN A 76 25.29 0.14 -5.05
CA GLN A 76 25.18 0.32 -6.51
C GLN A 76 24.89 1.78 -6.91
N HIS A 77 24.21 2.53 -6.04
CA HIS A 77 23.81 3.91 -6.25
C HIS A 77 24.31 4.80 -5.09
N PRO A 78 25.63 5.00 -4.96
CA PRO A 78 26.21 5.79 -3.86
C PRO A 78 25.83 7.28 -3.91
N ASP A 79 25.28 7.75 -5.05
CA ASP A 79 24.77 9.10 -5.27
C ASP A 79 23.29 9.29 -4.87
N THR A 80 22.67 8.29 -4.24
CA THR A 80 21.32 8.36 -3.67
C THR A 80 21.17 9.55 -2.72
N LYS A 81 20.06 10.30 -2.82
CA LYS A 81 19.76 11.46 -1.97
C LYS A 81 18.80 11.16 -0.83
N ALA A 82 17.94 10.18 -0.98
CA ALA A 82 16.98 9.78 0.03
C ALA A 82 16.58 8.31 -0.15
N VAL A 83 16.09 7.71 0.93
CA VAL A 83 15.39 6.42 0.88
C VAL A 83 13.96 6.64 1.33
N MET A 84 13.00 6.08 0.60
CA MET A 84 11.60 6.04 0.99
C MET A 84 11.17 4.59 1.21
N ILE A 85 10.39 4.32 2.25
CA ILE A 85 9.75 3.01 2.48
C ILE A 85 8.26 3.15 2.77
N VAL A 86 7.52 2.05 2.61
CA VAL A 86 6.14 1.90 3.06
C VAL A 86 6.16 1.06 4.34
N TYR A 87 5.58 1.57 5.42
CA TYR A 87 5.61 0.92 6.73
C TYR A 87 4.41 1.38 7.58
N PRO A 88 3.48 0.50 7.98
CA PRO A 88 3.37 -0.91 7.61
C PRO A 88 2.88 -1.09 6.16
N THR A 89 2.88 -2.33 5.67
CA THR A 89 2.13 -2.67 4.45
C THR A 89 0.62 -2.61 4.70
N TYR A 90 -0.19 -2.69 3.63
CA TYR A 90 -1.65 -2.73 3.73
C TYR A 90 -2.18 -3.88 4.62
N HIS A 91 -1.45 -5.01 4.64
CA HIS A 91 -1.76 -6.20 5.43
C HIS A 91 -1.25 -6.11 6.88
N GLY A 92 -0.63 -4.99 7.27
CA GLY A 92 -0.06 -4.80 8.60
C GLY A 92 1.38 -5.31 8.77
N VAL A 93 2.02 -5.82 7.72
CA VAL A 93 3.40 -6.33 7.81
C VAL A 93 4.38 -5.19 8.05
N CYS A 94 5.21 -5.33 9.08
CA CYS A 94 6.22 -4.36 9.50
C CYS A 94 7.63 -4.93 9.25
N GLY A 95 8.44 -4.23 8.45
CA GLY A 95 9.85 -4.57 8.22
C GLY A 95 10.79 -4.06 9.32
N ASP A 96 12.09 -4.35 9.19
CA ASP A 96 13.13 -3.87 10.12
C ASP A 96 13.49 -2.40 9.86
N ILE A 97 12.60 -1.52 10.28
CA ILE A 97 12.71 -0.07 10.08
C ILE A 97 13.89 0.55 10.84
N GLU A 98 14.25 0.01 12.01
CA GLU A 98 15.39 0.49 12.80
C GLU A 98 16.71 0.24 12.06
N ALA A 99 16.91 -0.98 11.53
CA ALA A 99 18.09 -1.29 10.74
C ALA A 99 18.14 -0.47 9.44
N ILE A 100 17.00 -0.23 8.79
CA ILE A 100 16.90 0.64 7.61
C ILE A 100 17.32 2.07 7.96
N ALA A 101 16.80 2.66 9.05
CA ALA A 101 17.14 4.01 9.50
C ALA A 101 18.64 4.14 9.85
N GLN A 102 19.21 3.14 10.53
CA GLN A 102 20.64 3.12 10.82
C GLN A 102 21.48 3.12 9.54
N LEU A 103 21.08 2.32 8.54
CA LEU A 103 21.80 2.21 7.27
C LEU A 103 21.72 3.49 6.42
N THR A 104 20.58 4.17 6.38
CA THR A 104 20.46 5.47 5.68
C THR A 104 21.30 6.54 6.38
N HIS A 105 21.32 6.56 7.71
CA HIS A 105 22.09 7.52 8.48
C HIS A 105 23.60 7.30 8.35
N GLN A 106 24.08 6.06 8.19
CA GLN A 106 25.48 5.77 7.86
C GLN A 106 25.91 6.37 6.52
N HIS A 107 24.98 6.54 5.59
CA HIS A 107 25.20 7.20 4.29
C HIS A 107 24.88 8.71 4.32
N ASN A 108 24.53 9.24 5.49
CA ASN A 108 24.15 10.64 5.69
C ASN A 108 23.00 11.13 4.79
N ILE A 109 22.02 10.26 4.54
CA ILE A 109 20.80 10.56 3.78
C ILE A 109 19.54 10.34 4.63
N PRO A 110 18.45 11.08 4.40
CA PRO A 110 17.21 10.92 5.15
C PRO A 110 16.45 9.65 4.80
N LEU A 111 15.75 9.10 5.80
CA LEU A 111 14.69 8.10 5.62
C LEU A 111 13.31 8.76 5.64
N LEU A 112 12.57 8.62 4.54
CA LEU A 112 11.17 9.01 4.38
C LEU A 112 10.28 7.78 4.56
N VAL A 113 9.21 7.88 5.34
CA VAL A 113 8.31 6.76 5.58
C VAL A 113 6.88 7.15 5.24
N ASP A 114 6.29 6.41 4.29
CA ASP A 114 4.84 6.37 4.14
C ASP A 114 4.27 5.47 5.23
N GLU A 115 3.84 6.09 6.32
CA GLU A 115 3.20 5.48 7.49
C GLU A 115 1.68 5.69 7.45
N ALA A 116 1.10 5.71 6.25
CA ALA A 116 -0.32 5.97 6.04
C ALA A 116 -1.23 5.07 6.90
N HIS A 117 -0.80 3.84 7.16
CA HIS A 117 -1.56 2.83 7.91
C HIS A 117 -1.07 2.63 9.36
N GLY A 118 -0.05 3.37 9.82
CA GLY A 118 0.60 3.17 11.14
C GLY A 118 0.38 4.31 12.14
N ALA A 119 -0.63 5.17 11.95
CA ALA A 119 -0.82 6.34 12.82
C ALA A 119 -1.13 6.00 14.29
N HIS A 120 -1.59 4.78 14.57
CA HIS A 120 -1.91 4.28 15.91
C HIS A 120 -0.72 3.72 16.70
N PHE A 121 0.40 3.42 16.03
CA PHE A 121 1.55 2.70 16.60
C PHE A 121 2.15 3.33 17.86
N ALA A 122 2.11 4.66 17.97
CA ALA A 122 2.70 5.36 19.12
C ALA A 122 1.85 5.30 20.41
N PHE A 123 0.67 4.67 20.38
CA PHE A 123 -0.31 4.79 21.46
C PHE A 123 -0.52 3.52 22.28
N HIS A 124 0.19 2.42 22.00
CA HIS A 124 0.14 1.21 22.83
C HIS A 124 1.44 0.40 22.71
N PRO A 125 1.99 -0.18 23.80
CA PRO A 125 3.27 -0.89 23.78
C PRO A 125 3.25 -2.22 23.02
N GLU A 126 2.08 -2.83 22.82
CA GLU A 126 1.95 -4.08 22.03
C GLU A 126 1.90 -3.83 20.51
N LEU A 127 1.74 -2.57 20.08
CA LEU A 127 1.78 -2.25 18.65
C LEU A 127 3.22 -2.20 18.13
N PRO A 128 3.42 -2.36 16.81
CA PRO A 128 4.73 -2.13 16.19
C PRO A 128 5.30 -0.75 16.52
N ILE A 129 6.63 -0.64 16.50
CA ILE A 129 7.31 0.64 16.70
C ILE A 129 6.93 1.63 15.59
N SER A 130 6.58 2.86 15.96
CA SER A 130 6.32 3.92 14.97
C SER A 130 7.60 4.34 14.23
N ALA A 131 7.46 4.80 12.98
CA ALA A 131 8.58 5.14 12.13
C ALA A 131 9.54 6.18 12.72
N LEU A 132 9.00 7.24 13.34
CA LEU A 132 9.82 8.26 14.00
C LEU A 132 10.58 7.71 15.22
N ALA A 133 9.95 6.82 15.99
CA ALA A 133 10.59 6.19 17.15
C ALA A 133 11.72 5.26 16.70
N ALA A 134 11.57 4.61 15.54
CA ALA A 134 12.61 3.79 14.91
C ALA A 134 13.74 4.59 14.24
N GLY A 135 13.64 5.92 14.19
CA GLY A 135 14.70 6.79 13.68
C GLY A 135 14.47 7.38 12.29
N ALA A 136 13.27 7.24 11.71
CA ALA A 136 12.93 7.95 10.47
C ALA A 136 13.04 9.47 10.64
N ASP A 137 13.46 10.16 9.57
CA ASP A 137 13.57 11.62 9.55
C ASP A 137 12.22 12.26 9.19
N LEU A 138 11.37 11.56 8.43
CA LEU A 138 10.01 11.99 8.10
C LEU A 138 9.04 10.81 8.06
N ALA A 139 7.85 10.99 8.64
CA ALA A 139 6.75 10.02 8.58
C ALA A 139 5.46 10.71 8.15
N VAL A 140 4.73 10.12 7.20
CA VAL A 140 3.42 10.62 6.73
C VAL A 140 2.34 9.64 7.17
N GLN A 141 1.37 10.12 7.94
CA GLN A 141 0.34 9.29 8.55
C GLN A 141 -1.06 9.70 8.09
N SER A 142 -1.88 8.74 7.66
CA SER A 142 -3.27 9.00 7.32
C SER A 142 -4.13 8.86 8.57
N THR A 143 -4.29 9.96 9.31
CA THR A 143 -5.09 9.96 10.54
C THR A 143 -6.50 9.43 10.30
N HIS A 144 -7.13 9.78 9.18
CA HIS A 144 -8.48 9.31 8.83
C HIS A 144 -8.60 7.81 8.49
N LYS A 145 -7.49 7.11 8.22
CA LYS A 145 -7.54 5.68 7.89
C LYS A 145 -7.63 4.80 9.13
N VAL A 146 -6.97 5.18 10.21
CA VAL A 146 -6.80 4.31 11.40
C VAL A 146 -7.17 4.99 12.72
N LEU A 147 -7.36 6.31 12.73
CA LEU A 147 -7.79 7.09 13.89
C LEU A 147 -9.10 7.85 13.59
N GLY A 148 -9.68 8.50 14.61
CA GLY A 148 -10.97 9.19 14.50
C GLY A 148 -10.92 10.58 13.84
N ALA A 149 -10.42 10.68 12.60
CA ALA A 149 -10.41 11.94 11.84
C ALA A 149 -11.20 11.85 10.51
N MET A 150 -11.63 12.99 9.97
CA MET A 150 -12.41 13.05 8.72
C MET A 150 -11.56 12.67 7.51
N THR A 151 -12.14 12.02 6.50
CA THR A 151 -11.46 11.71 5.23
C THR A 151 -10.70 12.92 4.68
N GLN A 152 -9.49 12.69 4.16
CA GLN A 152 -8.47 13.70 3.81
C GLN A 152 -7.64 14.25 4.99
N ALA A 153 -7.98 13.98 6.24
CA ALA A 153 -7.16 14.38 7.37
C ALA A 153 -5.88 13.53 7.46
N SER A 154 -4.71 14.16 7.40
CA SER A 154 -3.40 13.48 7.55
C SER A 154 -2.40 14.36 8.29
N MET A 155 -1.38 13.72 8.85
CA MET A 155 -0.29 14.37 9.55
C MET A 155 1.05 14.02 8.90
N LEU A 156 1.90 15.02 8.76
CA LEU A 156 3.30 14.85 8.43
C LEU A 156 4.13 15.19 9.66
N HIS A 157 5.06 14.29 10.00
CA HIS A 157 5.95 14.45 11.13
C HIS A 157 7.39 14.54 10.67
N LEU A 158 8.11 15.55 11.16
CA LEU A 158 9.53 15.76 10.89
C LEU A 158 10.37 15.61 12.17
N GLN A 159 11.48 14.89 12.07
CA GLN A 159 12.47 14.67 13.11
C GLN A 159 13.90 14.82 12.58
N GLY A 160 14.82 15.26 13.44
CA GLY A 160 16.23 15.44 13.07
C GLY A 160 16.46 16.67 12.19
N ASN A 161 17.58 16.66 11.47
CA ASN A 161 18.07 17.80 10.67
C ASN A 161 18.53 17.41 9.24
N ARG A 162 18.31 16.15 8.80
CA ARG A 162 18.66 15.69 7.44
C ARG A 162 17.72 16.22 6.36
N ILE A 163 16.53 16.66 6.76
CA ILE A 163 15.54 17.29 5.88
C ILE A 163 15.40 18.74 6.33
N ASP A 164 15.54 19.65 5.37
CA ASP A 164 15.36 21.08 5.59
C ASP A 164 13.87 21.39 5.80
N ALA A 165 13.52 21.82 7.01
CA ALA A 165 12.15 22.15 7.38
C ALA A 165 11.56 23.31 6.55
N GLN A 166 12.39 24.26 6.09
CA GLN A 166 11.95 25.36 5.25
C GLN A 166 11.63 24.88 3.85
N LYS A 167 12.47 24.02 3.25
CA LYS A 167 12.16 23.39 1.95
C LYS A 167 10.89 22.55 2.01
N LEU A 168 10.71 21.81 3.11
CA LEU A 168 9.48 21.03 3.32
C LEU A 168 8.24 21.93 3.43
N SER A 169 8.35 23.04 4.16
CA SER A 169 7.26 24.03 4.25
C SER A 169 6.94 24.64 2.87
N GLN A 170 7.95 24.97 2.06
CA GLN A 170 7.77 25.47 0.70
C GLN A 170 7.11 24.43 -0.21
N ALA A 171 7.54 23.17 -0.14
CA ALA A 171 6.93 22.08 -0.90
C ALA A 171 5.45 21.89 -0.54
N LEU A 172 5.10 21.97 0.75
CA LEU A 172 3.70 21.92 1.19
C LEU A 172 2.90 23.12 0.68
N GLN A 173 3.46 24.33 0.70
CA GLN A 173 2.78 25.52 0.15
C GLN A 173 2.49 25.41 -1.36
N LEU A 174 3.30 24.67 -2.12
CA LEU A 174 3.05 24.42 -3.55
C LEU A 174 1.92 23.42 -3.79
N LEU A 175 1.75 22.44 -2.89
CA LEU A 175 0.83 21.32 -3.08
C LEU A 175 -0.53 21.53 -2.41
N GLN A 176 -0.60 22.41 -1.42
CA GLN A 176 -1.79 22.63 -0.62
C GLN A 176 -2.61 23.81 -1.14
N SER A 177 -3.92 23.76 -0.85
CA SER A 177 -4.77 24.95 -1.02
C SER A 177 -4.32 26.04 -0.05
N THR A 178 -4.27 27.28 -0.56
CA THR A 178 -4.06 28.50 0.26
C THR A 178 -5.22 28.77 1.22
N SER A 179 -6.34 28.06 1.05
CA SER A 179 -7.55 28.14 1.89
C SER A 179 -7.86 26.77 2.52
N PRO A 180 -7.32 26.46 3.71
CA PRO A 180 -7.57 25.19 4.38
C PRO A 180 -8.96 25.03 4.92
N SER A 181 -9.42 23.77 4.88
CA SER A 181 -10.65 23.36 5.54
C SER A 181 -10.41 23.33 7.04
N TYR A 182 -10.96 24.31 7.74
CA TYR A 182 -10.91 24.39 9.20
C TYR A 182 -11.62 23.20 9.86
N LEU A 183 -12.58 22.56 9.18
CA LEU A 183 -13.21 21.33 9.65
C LEU A 183 -12.22 20.16 9.68
N LEU A 184 -11.41 20.01 8.63
CA LEU A 184 -10.36 18.98 8.61
C LEU A 184 -9.31 19.25 9.69
N LEU A 185 -8.89 20.51 9.86
CA LEU A 185 -7.95 20.90 10.92
C LEU A 185 -8.50 20.64 12.33
N ALA A 186 -9.76 21.00 12.57
CA ALA A 186 -10.42 20.72 13.84
C ALA A 186 -10.54 19.21 14.10
N SER A 187 -10.87 18.41 13.07
CA SER A 187 -10.93 16.95 13.20
C SER A 187 -9.56 16.34 13.52
N LEU A 188 -8.47 16.88 12.97
CA LEU A 188 -7.11 16.45 13.27
C LEU A 188 -6.70 16.77 14.70
N ASP A 189 -7.02 17.97 15.19
CA ASP A 189 -6.72 18.34 16.57
C ASP A 189 -7.57 17.53 17.58
N ALA A 190 -8.83 17.26 17.25
CA ALA A 190 -9.69 16.38 18.04
C ALA A 190 -9.14 14.95 18.10
N ALA A 191 -8.73 14.38 16.96
CA ALA A 191 -8.11 13.05 16.92
C ALA A 191 -6.79 13.00 17.72
N ARG A 192 -5.94 14.04 17.59
CA ARG A 192 -4.71 14.19 18.40
C ARG A 192 -5.04 14.21 19.89
N GLN A 193 -6.04 15.00 20.30
CA GLN A 193 -6.45 15.10 21.70
C GLN A 193 -7.00 13.76 22.21
N GLN A 194 -7.85 13.08 21.44
CA GLN A 194 -8.41 11.77 21.78
C GLN A 194 -7.29 10.76 22.06
N MET A 195 -6.30 10.67 21.17
CA MET A 195 -5.21 9.72 21.33
C MET A 195 -4.23 10.13 22.44
N ALA A 196 -4.01 11.41 22.67
CA ALA A 196 -3.17 11.89 23.78
C ALA A 196 -3.79 11.60 25.16
N LEU A 197 -5.12 11.66 25.29
CA LEU A 197 -5.82 11.47 26.56
C LEU A 197 -6.21 10.01 26.81
N TYR A 198 -6.61 9.29 25.76
CA TYR A 198 -7.26 7.98 25.86
C TYR A 198 -6.64 6.92 24.95
N GLY A 199 -5.58 7.22 24.21
CA GLY A 199 -5.03 6.36 23.16
C GLY A 199 -4.70 4.96 23.64
N GLU A 200 -4.02 4.82 24.78
CA GLU A 200 -3.66 3.52 25.35
C GLU A 200 -4.91 2.67 25.63
N LYS A 201 -5.89 3.22 26.36
CA LYS A 201 -7.15 2.52 26.66
C LYS A 201 -7.92 2.13 25.39
N LEU A 202 -8.02 3.04 24.43
CA LEU A 202 -8.74 2.78 23.18
C LEU A 202 -8.04 1.68 22.38
N MET A 203 -6.71 1.73 22.29
CA MET A 203 -5.94 0.71 21.59
C MET A 203 -5.96 -0.65 22.30
N SER A 204 -5.91 -0.70 23.63
CA SER A 204 -6.07 -1.96 24.36
C SER A 204 -7.40 -2.64 24.02
N ARG A 205 -8.49 -1.86 23.91
CA ARG A 205 -9.79 -2.38 23.49
C ARG A 205 -9.78 -2.87 22.04
N THR A 206 -9.24 -2.08 21.12
CA THR A 206 -9.12 -2.49 19.70
C THR A 206 -8.31 -3.78 19.54
N LEU A 207 -7.20 -3.93 20.26
CA LEU A 207 -6.36 -5.13 20.24
C LEU A 207 -7.07 -6.35 20.84
N GLN A 208 -7.86 -6.16 21.90
CA GLN A 208 -8.70 -7.23 22.46
C GLN A 208 -9.72 -7.74 21.43
N LEU A 209 -10.39 -6.84 20.72
CA LEU A 209 -11.35 -7.20 19.66
C LEU A 209 -10.66 -7.90 18.48
N ALA A 210 -9.49 -7.41 18.06
CA ALA A 210 -8.71 -8.02 16.99
C ALA A 210 -8.25 -9.44 17.38
N THR A 211 -7.79 -9.61 18.61
CA THR A 211 -7.41 -10.92 19.16
C THR A 211 -8.60 -11.88 19.22
N GLN A 212 -9.78 -11.40 19.64
CA GLN A 212 -11.01 -12.18 19.64
C GLN A 212 -11.38 -12.65 18.23
N ALA A 213 -11.40 -11.74 17.27
CA ALA A 213 -11.71 -12.05 15.87
C ALA A 213 -10.74 -13.10 15.30
N ARG A 214 -9.44 -12.86 15.47
CA ARG A 214 -8.36 -13.77 15.05
C ARG A 214 -8.54 -15.17 15.62
N ASN A 215 -8.70 -15.27 16.95
CA ASN A 215 -8.84 -16.55 17.63
C ASN A 215 -10.10 -17.32 17.21
N GLN A 216 -11.22 -16.64 16.96
CA GLN A 216 -12.45 -17.30 16.54
C GLN A 216 -12.37 -17.76 15.07
N ILE A 217 -11.87 -16.91 14.18
CA ILE A 217 -11.76 -17.21 12.75
C ILE A 217 -10.71 -18.30 12.49
N SER A 218 -9.61 -18.33 13.25
CA SER A 218 -8.58 -19.36 13.10
C SER A 218 -9.06 -20.79 13.44
N GLN A 219 -10.20 -20.93 14.11
CA GLN A 219 -10.80 -22.25 14.40
C GLN A 219 -11.78 -22.72 13.31
N ILE A 220 -12.08 -21.86 12.32
CA ILE A 220 -12.97 -22.20 11.23
C ILE A 220 -12.17 -23.02 10.20
N THR A 221 -12.66 -24.21 9.89
CA THR A 221 -12.04 -25.13 8.93
C THR A 221 -11.86 -24.47 7.56
N ASN A 222 -10.73 -24.73 6.89
CA ASN A 222 -10.35 -24.20 5.58
C ASN A 222 -10.14 -22.68 5.52
N LEU A 223 -10.03 -22.00 6.67
CA LEU A 223 -9.52 -20.64 6.76
C LEU A 223 -8.15 -20.64 7.42
N SER A 224 -7.32 -19.67 7.06
CA SER A 224 -6.09 -19.35 7.79
C SER A 224 -5.95 -17.86 7.96
N VAL A 225 -5.41 -17.44 9.11
CA VAL A 225 -5.19 -16.03 9.43
C VAL A 225 -3.69 -15.75 9.32
N LEU A 226 -3.33 -14.58 8.79
CA LEU A 226 -1.94 -14.15 8.73
C LEU A 226 -1.39 -13.94 10.13
N GLU A 227 -0.36 -14.70 10.48
CA GLU A 227 0.32 -14.62 11.77
C GLU A 227 1.68 -13.92 11.63
N ALA A 228 2.16 -13.33 12.72
CA ALA A 228 3.49 -12.73 12.76
C ALA A 228 4.58 -13.78 12.46
N ALA A 229 5.39 -13.51 11.45
CA ALA A 229 6.54 -14.32 11.09
C ALA A 229 7.83 -13.51 11.28
N ASN A 230 8.95 -14.19 11.53
CA ASN A 230 10.29 -13.58 11.53
C ASN A 230 11.03 -14.01 10.26
N THR A 231 10.53 -13.58 9.11
CA THR A 231 11.06 -13.86 7.78
C THR A 231 11.63 -12.59 7.15
N PRO A 232 12.43 -12.68 6.07
CA PRO A 232 12.93 -11.49 5.38
C PRO A 232 11.79 -10.51 5.02
N GLY A 233 11.91 -9.26 5.48
CA GLY A 233 10.91 -8.22 5.24
C GLY A 233 9.70 -8.24 6.17
N PHE A 234 9.61 -9.21 7.09
CA PHE A 234 8.53 -9.37 8.07
C PHE A 234 9.13 -9.55 9.46
N ARG A 235 9.08 -8.49 10.27
CA ARG A 235 9.63 -8.45 11.63
C ARG A 235 8.56 -8.37 12.71
N ALA A 236 7.45 -7.70 12.41
CA ALA A 236 6.29 -7.57 13.28
C ALA A 236 5.00 -7.47 12.44
N LEU A 237 3.86 -7.69 13.07
CA LEU A 237 2.53 -7.55 12.48
C LEU A 237 1.76 -6.48 13.25
N ASP A 238 1.05 -5.60 12.55
CA ASP A 238 0.01 -4.77 13.14
C ASP A 238 -1.23 -5.64 13.39
N ASP A 239 -1.43 -6.05 14.65
CA ASP A 239 -2.52 -6.95 15.01
C ASP A 239 -3.92 -6.39 14.75
N THR A 240 -4.06 -5.07 14.53
CA THR A 240 -5.33 -4.45 14.12
C THR A 240 -5.70 -4.75 12.67
N ARG A 241 -4.76 -5.31 11.89
CA ARG A 241 -4.97 -5.82 10.53
C ARG A 241 -5.22 -7.32 10.58
N LEU A 242 -6.45 -7.69 10.27
CA LEU A 242 -6.87 -9.08 10.22
C LEU A 242 -6.92 -9.53 8.76
N THR A 243 -5.88 -10.22 8.31
CA THR A 243 -5.84 -10.83 6.97
C THR A 243 -6.21 -12.30 7.07
N VAL A 244 -7.25 -12.71 6.34
CA VAL A 244 -7.78 -14.07 6.30
C VAL A 244 -7.64 -14.61 4.87
N LYS A 245 -6.93 -15.72 4.72
CA LYS A 245 -6.83 -16.45 3.47
C LYS A 245 -8.08 -17.30 3.27
N VAL A 246 -8.72 -17.11 2.12
CA VAL A 246 -9.99 -17.76 1.74
C VAL A 246 -9.86 -18.64 0.50
N SER A 247 -8.73 -18.61 -0.21
CA SER A 247 -8.53 -19.41 -1.43
C SER A 247 -8.67 -20.92 -1.21
N ASP A 248 -8.45 -21.40 0.02
CA ASP A 248 -8.59 -22.82 0.37
C ASP A 248 -10.07 -23.26 0.40
N LEU A 249 -11.02 -22.32 0.32
CA LEU A 249 -12.44 -22.56 0.06
C LEU A 249 -12.76 -22.77 -1.44
N GLY A 250 -11.77 -22.57 -2.33
CA GLY A 250 -12.00 -22.53 -3.78
C GLY A 250 -12.71 -21.25 -4.26
N LEU A 251 -12.71 -20.19 -3.43
CA LEU A 251 -13.27 -18.88 -3.76
C LEU A 251 -12.16 -17.82 -3.75
N SER A 252 -12.30 -16.80 -4.59
CA SER A 252 -11.46 -15.60 -4.52
C SER A 252 -11.92 -14.67 -3.39
N GLY A 253 -11.00 -13.85 -2.87
CA GLY A 253 -11.36 -12.83 -1.90
C GLY A 253 -12.35 -11.79 -2.45
N PHE A 254 -12.35 -11.53 -3.76
CA PHE A 254 -13.34 -10.64 -4.40
C PHE A 254 -14.77 -11.20 -4.31
N GLU A 255 -14.93 -12.50 -4.58
CA GLU A 255 -16.24 -13.17 -4.48
C GLU A 255 -16.74 -13.21 -3.04
N VAL A 256 -15.86 -13.54 -2.11
CA VAL A 256 -16.21 -13.57 -0.68
C VAL A 256 -16.59 -12.17 -0.18
N ASP A 257 -15.83 -11.12 -0.55
CA ASP A 257 -16.16 -9.75 -0.18
C ASP A 257 -17.50 -9.29 -0.75
N GLN A 258 -17.80 -9.62 -2.01
CA GLN A 258 -19.08 -9.29 -2.62
C GLN A 258 -20.24 -9.90 -1.82
N VAL A 259 -20.12 -11.17 -1.44
CA VAL A 259 -21.13 -11.87 -0.64
C VAL A 259 -21.24 -11.25 0.76
N PHE A 260 -20.11 -10.98 1.40
CA PHE A 260 -20.05 -10.35 2.72
C PHE A 260 -20.76 -9.00 2.69
N HIS A 261 -20.48 -8.17 1.68
CA HIS A 261 -21.02 -6.84 1.55
C HIS A 261 -22.52 -6.86 1.25
N GLN A 262 -22.93 -7.62 0.23
CA GLN A 262 -24.30 -7.57 -0.28
C GLN A 262 -25.29 -8.35 0.58
N GLN A 263 -24.85 -9.42 1.24
CA GLN A 263 -25.75 -10.35 1.93
C GLN A 263 -25.54 -10.40 3.44
N LEU A 264 -24.33 -10.09 3.93
CA LEU A 264 -23.96 -10.29 5.33
C LEU A 264 -23.58 -8.99 6.04
N GLY A 265 -23.61 -7.85 5.35
CA GLY A 265 -23.35 -6.53 5.92
C GLY A 265 -21.92 -6.31 6.42
N VAL A 266 -20.95 -7.08 5.91
CA VAL A 266 -19.53 -6.99 6.27
C VAL A 266 -18.74 -6.53 5.06
N THR A 267 -17.80 -5.60 5.22
CA THR A 267 -16.98 -5.10 4.10
C THR A 267 -15.51 -5.24 4.45
N ALA A 268 -14.73 -5.90 3.59
CA ALA A 268 -13.28 -5.93 3.76
C ALA A 268 -12.67 -4.58 3.38
N GLU A 269 -11.59 -4.22 4.06
CA GLU A 269 -10.76 -3.07 3.69
C GLU A 269 -10.03 -3.34 2.37
N LEU A 270 -9.58 -4.59 2.19
CA LEU A 270 -8.79 -5.00 1.03
C LEU A 270 -9.08 -6.47 0.69
N PRO A 271 -9.98 -6.74 -0.27
CA PRO A 271 -10.04 -8.02 -0.95
C PRO A 271 -8.88 -8.16 -1.94
N THR A 272 -8.30 -9.35 -2.00
CA THR A 272 -7.31 -9.75 -3.00
C THR A 272 -7.70 -11.13 -3.52
N LEU A 273 -6.96 -11.67 -4.48
CA LEU A 273 -7.25 -13.00 -4.99
C LEU A 273 -7.35 -14.08 -3.91
N PRO A 274 -6.36 -14.26 -3.01
CA PRO A 274 -6.44 -15.31 -2.00
C PRO A 274 -6.91 -14.83 -0.63
N ASN A 275 -6.91 -13.52 -0.36
CA ASN A 275 -7.09 -12.99 0.99
C ASN A 275 -8.14 -11.89 1.07
N LEU A 276 -8.78 -11.77 2.24
CA LEU A 276 -9.50 -10.58 2.69
C LEU A 276 -8.74 -9.95 3.85
N THR A 277 -8.56 -8.65 3.83
CA THR A 277 -8.01 -7.91 4.97
C THR A 277 -9.06 -6.98 5.56
N PHE A 278 -9.21 -7.02 6.88
CA PHE A 278 -10.08 -6.15 7.66
C PHE A 278 -9.25 -5.24 8.57
N LEU A 279 -9.75 -4.04 8.80
CA LEU A 279 -9.23 -3.13 9.82
C LEU A 279 -10.15 -3.18 11.04
N ILE A 280 -9.61 -3.68 12.16
CA ILE A 280 -10.26 -3.54 13.46
C ILE A 280 -9.82 -2.19 14.03
N SER A 281 -10.76 -1.25 14.18
CA SER A 281 -10.43 0.15 14.47
C SER A 281 -10.91 0.59 15.86
N LEU A 282 -10.71 1.87 16.19
CA LEU A 282 -11.27 2.50 17.39
C LEU A 282 -12.81 2.52 17.39
N GLY A 283 -13.42 2.40 16.20
CA GLY A 283 -14.87 2.41 16.01
C GLY A 283 -15.51 1.02 16.03
N SER A 284 -14.72 -0.05 16.04
CA SER A 284 -15.23 -1.43 16.02
C SER A 284 -15.85 -1.82 17.37
N THR A 285 -16.96 -2.55 17.32
CA THR A 285 -17.66 -3.07 18.51
C THR A 285 -17.56 -4.59 18.64
N GLU A 286 -18.08 -5.16 19.74
CA GLU A 286 -18.21 -6.62 19.86
C GLU A 286 -19.19 -7.18 18.83
N GLU A 287 -20.29 -6.47 18.55
CA GLU A 287 -21.27 -6.89 17.54
C GLU A 287 -20.64 -6.96 16.14
N ASP A 288 -19.77 -6.02 15.79
CA ASP A 288 -19.04 -6.05 14.51
C ASP A 288 -18.16 -7.32 14.38
N ILE A 289 -17.46 -7.69 15.47
CA ILE A 289 -16.63 -8.90 15.50
C ILE A 289 -17.50 -10.16 15.40
N GLU A 290 -18.61 -10.21 16.12
CA GLU A 290 -19.56 -11.32 16.04
C GLU A 290 -20.12 -11.48 14.63
N GLN A 291 -20.51 -10.38 13.98
CA GLN A 291 -21.01 -10.38 12.61
C GLN A 291 -19.94 -10.85 11.62
N LEU A 292 -18.68 -10.42 11.78
CA LEU A 292 -17.56 -10.87 10.97
C LEU A 292 -17.33 -12.38 11.10
N VAL A 293 -17.30 -12.90 12.33
CA VAL A 293 -17.11 -14.33 12.60
C VAL A 293 -18.28 -15.15 12.06
N GLN A 294 -19.51 -14.66 12.21
CA GLN A 294 -20.70 -15.30 11.65
C GLN A 294 -20.66 -15.33 10.12
N ALA A 295 -20.17 -14.26 9.48
CA ALA A 295 -20.04 -14.20 8.03
C ALA A 295 -19.07 -15.28 7.50
N PHE A 296 -17.90 -15.40 8.14
CA PHE A 296 -16.95 -16.48 7.83
C PHE A 296 -17.52 -17.87 8.10
N THR A 297 -18.20 -18.05 9.25
CA THR A 297 -18.81 -19.34 9.59
C THR A 297 -19.83 -19.75 8.53
N LYS A 298 -20.69 -18.82 8.10
CA LYS A 298 -21.74 -19.07 7.11
C LYS A 298 -21.17 -19.40 5.73
N ILE A 299 -20.11 -18.71 5.29
CA ILE A 299 -19.54 -18.99 3.96
C ILE A 299 -18.83 -20.35 3.89
N THR A 300 -18.40 -20.90 5.03
CA THR A 300 -17.81 -22.25 5.07
C THR A 300 -18.84 -23.40 5.12
N GLN A 301 -20.14 -23.10 5.17
CA GLN A 301 -21.19 -24.14 5.15
C GLN A 301 -21.43 -24.68 3.73
N ASP A 302 -21.45 -26.01 3.58
CA ASP A 302 -21.57 -26.70 2.27
C ASP A 302 -22.77 -26.24 1.43
N ASP A 303 -23.92 -26.02 2.06
CA ASP A 303 -25.14 -25.54 1.39
C ASP A 303 -24.96 -24.14 0.78
N TYR A 304 -24.11 -23.31 1.40
CA TYR A 304 -23.87 -21.95 0.93
C TYR A 304 -22.76 -21.93 -0.13
N LEU A 305 -21.70 -22.71 0.05
CA LEU A 305 -20.66 -22.90 -0.98
C LEU A 305 -21.24 -23.45 -2.28
N SER A 306 -22.15 -24.43 -2.21
CA SER A 306 -22.80 -25.00 -3.41
C SER A 306 -23.68 -23.99 -4.15
N GLN A 307 -24.36 -23.08 -3.44
CA GLN A 307 -25.13 -21.99 -4.06
C GLN A 307 -24.24 -20.98 -4.78
N ILE A 308 -23.09 -20.64 -4.20
CA ILE A 308 -22.13 -19.70 -4.79
C ILE A 308 -21.42 -20.36 -5.99
N THR A 309 -20.85 -21.55 -5.78
CA THR A 309 -20.04 -22.28 -6.79
C THR A 309 -20.87 -22.78 -7.97
N GLY A 310 -22.16 -23.10 -7.79
CA GLY A 310 -23.07 -23.48 -8.87
C GLY A 310 -23.30 -22.39 -9.92
N SER A 311 -23.03 -21.12 -9.58
CA SER A 311 -23.05 -19.99 -10.51
C SER A 311 -21.69 -19.71 -11.20
N LEU A 312 -20.62 -20.35 -10.71
CA LEU A 312 -19.21 -20.00 -11.01
C LEU A 312 -18.38 -21.18 -11.54
N GLN A 313 -18.97 -22.37 -11.73
CA GLN A 313 -18.28 -23.57 -12.23
C GLN A 313 -17.60 -23.37 -13.60
N ASP A 314 -18.03 -22.38 -14.40
CA ASP A 314 -17.39 -22.00 -15.67
C ASP A 314 -16.07 -21.20 -15.50
N LEU A 315 -15.82 -20.61 -14.32
CA LEU A 315 -14.60 -19.84 -14.02
C LEU A 315 -13.52 -20.70 -13.35
N LEU A 316 -13.91 -21.69 -12.55
CA LEU A 316 -13.00 -22.60 -11.82
C LEU A 316 -12.08 -23.42 -12.74
N GLY A 317 -12.53 -23.73 -13.96
CA GLY A 317 -11.70 -24.38 -14.99
C GLY A 317 -10.49 -23.55 -15.47
N LYS A 318 -10.39 -22.26 -15.08
CA LYS A 318 -9.29 -21.34 -15.44
C LYS A 318 -8.24 -21.19 -14.34
N TRP A 319 -8.40 -21.86 -13.20
CA TRP A 319 -7.39 -21.86 -12.14
C TRP A 319 -6.19 -22.70 -12.58
N SER A 320 -5.24 -22.08 -13.27
CA SER A 320 -3.90 -22.66 -13.39
C SER A 320 -3.06 -22.14 -12.22
N GLU A 321 -2.57 -23.06 -11.38
CA GLU A 321 -1.56 -22.75 -10.35
C GLU A 321 -0.35 -21.98 -10.90
N GLN A 322 -0.11 -22.05 -12.21
CA GLN A 322 1.00 -21.39 -12.90
C GLN A 322 0.90 -19.86 -12.94
N LEU A 323 -0.29 -19.27 -12.75
CA LEU A 323 -0.50 -17.82 -12.89
C LEU A 323 -0.47 -17.06 -11.55
N LEU A 324 -0.55 -17.77 -10.43
CA LEU A 324 -0.49 -17.20 -9.07
C LEU A 324 0.91 -16.68 -8.67
N PHE A 325 1.94 -16.92 -9.49
CA PHE A 325 3.33 -16.58 -9.18
C PHE A 325 3.84 -15.28 -9.81
N ILE A 326 3.01 -14.58 -10.60
CA ILE A 326 3.43 -13.34 -11.25
C ILE A 326 3.03 -12.15 -10.36
N HIS A 327 3.91 -11.78 -9.43
CA HIS A 327 3.78 -10.54 -8.68
C HIS A 327 4.42 -9.36 -9.44
N PRO A 328 3.85 -8.14 -9.43
CA PRO A 328 4.46 -6.97 -10.07
C PRO A 328 5.90 -6.65 -9.65
N SER A 329 6.30 -7.05 -8.44
CA SER A 329 7.69 -6.94 -7.97
C SER A 329 8.64 -8.01 -8.53
N SER A 330 8.16 -8.98 -9.30
CA SER A 330 9.03 -9.95 -9.97
C SER A 330 9.61 -9.41 -11.29
N PHE A 331 9.05 -8.30 -11.81
CA PHE A 331 9.50 -7.69 -13.05
C PHE A 331 10.75 -6.85 -12.81
N ILE A 332 11.81 -7.12 -13.58
CA ILE A 332 12.94 -6.20 -13.71
C ILE A 332 12.45 -5.07 -14.60
N ILE A 333 12.00 -3.98 -13.99
CA ILE A 333 11.57 -2.81 -14.72
C ILE A 333 12.65 -1.75 -14.59
N CYS A 334 13.50 -1.67 -15.62
CA CYS A 334 14.37 -0.52 -15.80
C CYS A 334 13.55 0.54 -16.54
N PRO A 335 13.20 1.68 -15.91
CA PRO A 335 12.52 2.75 -16.62
C PRO A 335 13.38 3.19 -17.81
N ALA A 336 12.82 3.11 -19.02
CA ALA A 336 13.46 3.61 -20.23
C ALA A 336 13.45 5.16 -20.26
N LEU A 337 12.45 5.75 -19.60
CA LEU A 337 12.35 7.19 -19.32
C LEU A 337 12.05 7.40 -17.84
N SER A 338 12.47 8.53 -17.28
CA SER A 338 12.01 8.90 -15.94
C SER A 338 10.47 9.05 -15.90
N PRO A 339 9.82 8.84 -14.75
CA PRO A 339 8.38 9.06 -14.63
C PRO A 339 7.94 10.44 -15.12
N ARG A 340 8.77 11.46 -14.87
CA ARG A 340 8.52 12.83 -15.35
C ARG A 340 8.57 12.92 -16.87
N GLU A 341 9.64 12.43 -17.51
CA GLU A 341 9.77 12.48 -18.96
C GLU A 341 8.62 11.77 -19.66
N ALA A 342 8.26 10.58 -19.19
CA ALA A 342 7.15 9.82 -19.75
C ALA A 342 5.80 10.52 -19.55
N PHE A 343 5.57 11.14 -18.39
CA PHE A 343 4.34 11.88 -18.11
C PHE A 343 4.14 13.08 -19.06
N PHE A 344 5.22 13.76 -19.44
CA PHE A 344 5.17 14.93 -20.35
C PHE A 344 5.44 14.57 -21.82
N ALA A 345 5.72 13.30 -22.14
CA ALA A 345 6.01 12.88 -23.50
C ALA A 345 4.74 12.92 -24.38
N PRO A 346 4.88 13.14 -25.70
CA PRO A 346 3.78 12.91 -26.63
C PRO A 346 3.31 11.45 -26.56
N THR A 347 1.99 11.24 -26.54
CA THR A 347 1.41 9.90 -26.40
C THR A 347 0.56 9.49 -27.59
N GLU A 348 0.28 8.19 -27.69
CA GLU A 348 -0.75 7.61 -28.53
C GLU A 348 -1.47 6.48 -27.79
N THR A 349 -2.71 6.19 -28.18
CA THR A 349 -3.50 5.09 -27.63
C THR A 349 -3.52 3.96 -28.64
N ILE A 350 -3.09 2.78 -28.23
CA ILE A 350 -3.01 1.60 -29.10
C ILE A 350 -3.70 0.39 -28.45
N PRO A 351 -4.15 -0.60 -29.24
CA PRO A 351 -4.65 -1.87 -28.71
C PRO A 351 -3.60 -2.55 -27.83
N VAL A 352 -4.03 -3.17 -26.73
CA VAL A 352 -3.13 -3.79 -25.74
C VAL A 352 -2.21 -4.84 -26.38
N GLU A 353 -2.69 -5.54 -27.41
CA GLU A 353 -1.94 -6.57 -28.12
C GLU A 353 -0.75 -6.01 -28.92
N LYS A 354 -0.73 -4.68 -29.14
CA LYS A 354 0.33 -3.97 -29.86
C LYS A 354 1.27 -3.20 -28.92
N THR A 355 1.13 -3.38 -27.60
CA THR A 355 1.89 -2.62 -26.60
C THR A 355 3.24 -3.22 -26.23
N SER A 356 3.53 -4.46 -26.66
CA SER A 356 4.85 -5.08 -26.42
C SER A 356 5.98 -4.14 -26.84
N ASP A 357 6.99 -4.02 -25.99
CA ASP A 357 8.19 -3.19 -26.20
C ASP A 357 7.93 -1.68 -26.29
N ARG A 358 6.69 -1.22 -26.04
CA ARG A 358 6.35 0.20 -25.96
C ARG A 358 6.58 0.72 -24.53
N ILE A 359 6.83 2.02 -24.42
CA ILE A 359 6.97 2.69 -23.12
C ILE A 359 5.59 3.12 -22.65
N CYS A 360 5.20 2.68 -21.46
CA CYS A 360 3.95 3.06 -20.81
C CYS A 360 3.93 4.57 -20.51
N ALA A 361 2.80 5.22 -20.74
CA ALA A 361 2.61 6.66 -20.49
C ALA A 361 1.50 6.96 -19.47
N GLU A 362 0.94 5.93 -18.82
CA GLU A 362 -0.10 6.08 -17.80
C GLU A 362 0.13 5.13 -16.63
N PHE A 363 -0.62 5.34 -15.55
CA PHE A 363 -0.64 4.38 -14.45
C PHE A 363 -1.57 3.23 -14.82
N VAL A 364 -1.19 2.00 -14.51
CA VAL A 364 -2.10 0.87 -14.60
C VAL A 364 -2.07 0.13 -13.28
N CYS A 365 -3.10 0.36 -12.47
CA CYS A 365 -3.16 -0.09 -11.09
C CYS A 365 -4.30 -1.09 -10.91
N PRO A 366 -4.03 -2.37 -10.56
CA PRO A 366 -5.07 -3.23 -10.03
C PRO A 366 -5.62 -2.64 -8.74
N TYR A 367 -6.93 -2.65 -8.59
CA TYR A 367 -7.62 -2.16 -7.42
C TYR A 367 -8.60 -3.20 -6.88
N PRO A 368 -8.60 -3.39 -5.55
CA PRO A 368 -7.67 -2.83 -4.56
C PRO A 368 -6.30 -3.56 -4.55
N PRO A 369 -5.19 -2.95 -4.05
CA PRO A 369 -5.09 -1.66 -3.34
C PRO A 369 -4.73 -0.43 -4.20
N GLY A 370 -4.54 -0.57 -5.51
CA GLY A 370 -4.13 0.55 -6.37
C GLY A 370 -2.62 0.79 -6.43
N ILE A 371 -1.80 -0.26 -6.19
CA ILE A 371 -0.35 -0.22 -6.41
C ILE A 371 -0.09 -0.40 -7.91
N PRO A 372 0.70 0.46 -8.56
CA PRO A 372 0.91 0.38 -10.01
C PRO A 372 1.61 -0.92 -10.44
N ALA A 373 0.94 -1.70 -11.30
CA ALA A 373 1.57 -2.81 -12.03
C ALA A 373 2.42 -2.28 -13.20
N LEU A 374 1.95 -1.21 -13.85
CA LEU A 374 2.71 -0.42 -14.83
C LEU A 374 2.70 1.06 -14.45
N MET A 375 3.82 1.73 -14.68
CA MET A 375 4.01 3.16 -14.43
C MET A 375 4.54 3.88 -15.66
N PRO A 376 4.30 5.21 -15.77
CA PRO A 376 4.89 6.01 -16.83
C PRO A 376 6.41 5.85 -16.87
N GLY A 377 6.96 5.57 -18.06
CA GLY A 377 8.40 5.44 -18.32
C GLY A 377 8.91 4.01 -18.29
N GLU A 378 8.09 3.07 -17.84
CA GLU A 378 8.39 1.65 -17.87
C GLU A 378 8.11 1.05 -19.25
N MET A 379 8.93 0.08 -19.66
CA MET A 379 8.62 -0.74 -20.83
C MET A 379 7.48 -1.71 -20.47
N ILE A 380 6.47 -1.80 -21.34
CA ILE A 380 5.31 -2.65 -21.10
C ILE A 380 5.72 -4.12 -21.24
N ASN A 381 5.69 -4.83 -20.11
CA ASN A 381 5.99 -6.25 -20.02
C ASN A 381 4.71 -7.08 -20.27
N PRO A 382 4.71 -8.04 -21.20
CA PRO A 382 3.56 -8.94 -21.43
C PRO A 382 3.04 -9.62 -20.16
N ALA A 383 3.93 -10.04 -19.25
CA ALA A 383 3.53 -10.69 -18.01
C ALA A 383 2.75 -9.74 -17.07
N ALA A 384 3.01 -8.44 -17.12
CA ALA A 384 2.23 -7.45 -16.37
C ALA A 384 0.81 -7.30 -16.95
N ILE A 385 0.68 -7.36 -18.28
CA ILE A 385 -0.62 -7.33 -18.95
C ILE A 385 -1.43 -8.59 -18.62
N GLU A 386 -0.82 -9.77 -18.67
CA GLU A 386 -1.47 -11.03 -18.31
C GLU A 386 -1.99 -11.00 -16.88
N TYR A 387 -1.18 -10.51 -15.93
CA TYR A 387 -1.59 -10.32 -14.54
C TYR A 387 -2.80 -9.37 -14.42
N LEU A 388 -2.74 -8.21 -15.08
CA LEU A 388 -3.83 -7.22 -15.05
C LEU A 388 -5.14 -7.76 -15.67
N GLN A 389 -5.05 -8.53 -16.75
CA GLN A 389 -6.20 -9.19 -17.37
C GLN A 389 -6.83 -10.23 -16.44
N GLN A 390 -6.02 -10.96 -15.66
CA GLN A 390 -6.53 -11.89 -14.66
C GLN A 390 -7.29 -11.17 -13.55
N VAL A 391 -6.78 -10.03 -13.07
CA VAL A 391 -7.48 -9.22 -12.05
C VAL A 391 -8.88 -8.86 -12.54
N LEU A 392 -9.04 -8.43 -13.80
CA LEU A 392 -10.36 -8.14 -14.40
C LEU A 392 -11.27 -9.38 -14.49
N ILE A 393 -10.72 -10.52 -14.93
CA ILE A 393 -11.49 -11.77 -15.04
C ILE A 393 -12.00 -12.22 -13.67
N LEU A 394 -11.24 -11.94 -12.62
CA LEU A 394 -11.50 -12.38 -11.25
C LEU A 394 -12.31 -11.36 -10.44
N GLY A 395 -12.85 -10.32 -11.08
CA GLY A 395 -13.75 -9.35 -10.47
C GLY A 395 -13.07 -8.16 -9.80
N GLY A 396 -11.74 -8.04 -9.90
CA GLY A 396 -11.02 -6.83 -9.52
C GLY A 396 -11.18 -5.72 -10.55
N GLU A 397 -10.84 -4.50 -10.16
CA GLU A 397 -10.92 -3.32 -11.03
C GLU A 397 -9.53 -2.86 -11.45
N ILE A 398 -9.45 -2.13 -12.56
CA ILE A 398 -8.22 -1.45 -12.99
C ILE A 398 -8.46 0.05 -12.96
N THR A 399 -7.52 0.79 -12.36
CA THR A 399 -7.61 2.24 -12.16
C THR A 399 -6.33 2.93 -12.62
N GLY A 400 -6.39 4.25 -12.75
CA GLY A 400 -5.24 5.10 -13.14
C GLY A 400 -4.97 5.17 -14.64
N CYS A 401 -5.49 4.24 -15.44
CA CYS A 401 -5.36 4.22 -16.89
C CYS A 401 -6.56 4.86 -17.59
N SER A 402 -6.38 5.21 -18.87
CA SER A 402 -7.43 5.79 -19.71
C SER A 402 -8.51 4.79 -20.13
N ASP A 403 -8.20 3.49 -20.15
CA ASP A 403 -9.13 2.41 -20.47
C ASP A 403 -9.09 1.31 -19.39
N PRO A 404 -9.99 1.35 -18.40
CA PRO A 404 -10.08 0.35 -17.34
C PRO A 404 -10.37 -1.08 -17.84
N SER A 405 -10.85 -1.24 -19.08
CA SER A 405 -11.11 -2.57 -19.66
C SER A 405 -9.87 -3.24 -20.24
N LEU A 406 -8.72 -2.54 -20.24
CA LEU A 406 -7.45 -2.99 -20.82
C LEU A 406 -7.51 -3.40 -22.28
N ARG A 407 -8.48 -2.89 -23.05
CA ARG A 407 -8.52 -3.10 -24.51
C ARG A 407 -7.48 -2.24 -25.20
N THR A 408 -7.21 -1.06 -24.65
CA THR A 408 -6.22 -0.12 -25.13
C THR A 408 -5.34 0.38 -23.99
N LEU A 409 -4.13 0.82 -24.31
CA LEU A 409 -3.25 1.53 -23.38
C LEU A 409 -2.65 2.76 -24.05
N LYS A 410 -2.36 3.77 -23.23
CA LYS A 410 -1.60 4.94 -23.63
C LYS A 410 -0.11 4.67 -23.52
N VAL A 411 0.60 4.83 -24.62
CA VAL A 411 2.05 4.65 -24.73
C VAL A 411 2.72 5.94 -25.19
N VAL A 412 4.02 6.06 -24.91
CA VAL A 412 4.86 7.14 -25.47
C VAL A 412 4.96 6.94 -26.98
N ARG A 413 4.68 7.99 -27.73
CA ARG A 413 4.77 7.99 -29.19
C ARG A 413 6.24 7.84 -29.59
N GLU A 414 6.52 6.92 -30.48
CA GLU A 414 7.87 6.81 -31.07
C GLU A 414 8.14 8.07 -31.90
N TRP A 415 9.29 8.69 -31.68
CA TRP A 415 9.78 9.72 -32.59
C TRP A 415 10.15 9.01 -33.89
N GLY A 416 9.39 9.27 -34.96
CA GLY A 416 9.78 8.80 -36.29
C GLY A 416 11.21 9.24 -36.57
N ILE A 417 12.07 8.26 -36.86
CA ILE A 417 13.45 8.47 -37.33
C ILE A 417 13.44 9.29 -38.62
#